data_AF-Q8YQB7-F1
#
_entry.id   AF-Q8YQB7-F1
#
_cell.length_a   1.000
_cell.length_b   1.000
_cell.length_c   1.000
_cell.angle_alpha   90.00
_cell.angle_beta   90.00
_cell.angle_gamma   90.00
#
_symmetry.space_group_name_H-M   'P 1'
#
loop_
_entity.id
_entity.type
_entity.pdbx_description
1 polymer ?
#
loop_
_entity_poly.entity_id
_entity_poly.type
_entity_poly.pdbx_seq_one_letter_code
_entity_poly.pdbx_strand_id
1 'polypeptide(L)'
;MRLNLIPLFCFGLCGVMVLISPPQVNANTPLTRAEIQSIRNFVQLIQRASRNKRPAQKSDAIIPGDGLSTGRASLADLRFNDGSLARVGEQAVFQFMPRTRNFRLSNGTVLLLIPPGRGQTRIQTPSATAAIRGSALFIRYDQKTDTTIIGALTNSGIAVSNKDASQTQPLKAGQLLVLVKGKIQSLYDFDLQNFYETSDLTEGLDLTGKNSSATLDPAMIAVREEIKAALAAQSPVAGQGVMENPAFLELSTTSSEVIDEDNDEDDFITNDFPINSLVDIGEFLFQNGQQLGNDGDINDINNNINNVQPDPPPPSDPPPPPDPPPPPDPPPPDPPPPDPPPPPDPPPPPDPPPPPPPDPPPPPDPPPPDRPPPPPPEPPPPP
;
A
#
# COMPACT_ATOMS: atom_id res chain seq x y z
N MET A 1 -30.12 5.74 74.12
CA MET A 1 -28.91 4.92 74.33
C MET A 1 -28.28 4.66 72.98
N ARG A 2 -27.00 5.03 72.79
CA ARG A 2 -26.21 4.71 71.58
C ARG A 2 -25.84 3.22 71.57
N LEU A 3 -25.89 2.56 70.41
CA LEU A 3 -25.07 1.39 70.00
C LEU A 3 -25.41 1.06 68.51
N ASN A 4 -24.57 1.46 67.55
CA ASN A 4 -23.51 0.69 66.84
C ASN A 4 -23.98 -0.44 65.88
N LEU A 5 -23.86 -0.14 64.58
CA LEU A 5 -23.11 -0.84 63.52
C LEU A 5 -23.17 -2.38 63.41
N ILE A 6 -23.79 -2.91 62.33
CA ILE A 6 -23.25 -3.98 61.46
C ILE A 6 -23.85 -3.82 60.03
N PRO A 7 -23.06 -3.66 58.95
CA PRO A 7 -23.52 -3.85 57.59
C PRO A 7 -23.39 -5.33 57.18
N LEU A 8 -24.50 -5.94 56.74
CA LEU A 8 -24.51 -7.31 56.23
C LEU A 8 -23.92 -7.31 54.81
N PHE A 9 -22.81 -8.03 54.66
CA PHE A 9 -22.00 -8.14 53.45
C PHE A 9 -22.67 -9.12 52.48
N CYS A 10 -23.31 -8.62 51.43
CA CYS A 10 -23.79 -9.46 50.33
C CYS A 10 -22.59 -9.91 49.47
N PHE A 11 -22.13 -11.15 49.67
CA PHE A 11 -21.22 -11.81 48.72
C PHE A 11 -22.00 -12.15 47.45
N GLY A 12 -22.03 -11.21 46.50
CA GLY A 12 -22.40 -11.47 45.12
C GLY A 12 -21.33 -12.34 44.46
N LEU A 13 -21.69 -13.58 44.12
CA LEU A 13 -20.89 -14.51 43.35
C LEU A 13 -20.67 -13.94 41.94
N CYS A 14 -19.60 -13.18 41.74
CA CYS A 14 -19.20 -12.65 40.44
C CYS A 14 -18.60 -13.80 39.63
N GLY A 15 -19.41 -14.41 38.76
CA GLY A 15 -18.93 -15.36 37.76
C GLY A 15 -17.95 -14.67 36.82
N VAL A 16 -16.67 -15.01 36.92
CA VAL A 16 -15.63 -14.56 35.98
C VAL A 16 -15.87 -15.28 34.66
N MET A 17 -16.63 -14.65 33.78
CA MET A 17 -16.78 -15.07 32.39
C MET A 17 -15.46 -14.76 31.68
N VAL A 18 -14.55 -15.75 31.64
CA VAL A 18 -13.32 -15.67 30.85
C VAL A 18 -13.73 -15.73 29.37
N LEU A 19 -13.87 -14.56 28.75
CA LEU A 19 -13.92 -14.42 27.30
C LEU A 19 -12.57 -14.90 26.73
N ILE A 20 -12.50 -16.18 26.38
CA ILE A 20 -11.41 -16.74 25.59
C ILE A 20 -11.52 -16.10 24.21
N SER A 21 -10.84 -14.96 24.04
CA SER A 21 -10.65 -14.38 22.71
C SER A 21 -9.82 -15.38 21.91
N PRO A 22 -10.25 -15.80 20.71
CA PRO A 22 -9.43 -16.66 19.87
C PRO A 22 -8.09 -15.95 19.63
N PRO A 23 -6.96 -16.69 19.60
CA PRO A 23 -5.67 -16.10 19.27
C PRO A 23 -5.80 -15.39 17.93
N GLN A 24 -5.57 -14.07 17.92
CA GLN A 24 -5.41 -13.30 16.70
C GLN A 24 -4.15 -13.84 16.02
N VAL A 25 -4.32 -14.81 15.12
CA VAL A 25 -3.23 -15.29 14.28
C VAL A 25 -2.83 -14.11 13.40
N ASN A 26 -1.68 -13.51 13.68
CA ASN A 26 -1.06 -12.51 12.82
C ASN A 26 -0.64 -13.20 11.51
N ALA A 27 -1.57 -13.37 10.58
CA ALA A 27 -1.30 -13.92 9.26
C ALA A 27 -0.59 -12.86 8.41
N ASN A 28 0.73 -12.75 8.56
CA ASN A 28 1.54 -11.95 7.64
C ASN A 28 1.72 -12.73 6.34
N THR A 29 0.86 -12.49 5.34
CA THR A 29 1.02 -13.13 4.01
C THR A 29 2.28 -12.56 3.36
N PRO A 30 3.33 -13.37 3.13
CA PRO A 30 4.55 -12.86 2.51
C PRO A 30 4.29 -12.49 1.06
N LEU A 31 4.86 -11.36 0.64
CA LEU A 31 4.95 -10.99 -0.75
C LEU A 31 6.17 -11.70 -1.34
N THR A 32 5.95 -12.43 -2.43
CA THR A 32 6.99 -13.19 -3.13
C THR A 32 7.17 -12.73 -4.58
N ARG A 33 6.13 -12.11 -5.15
CA ARG A 33 6.15 -11.57 -6.51
C ARG A 33 5.12 -10.46 -6.67
N ALA A 34 5.39 -9.57 -7.61
CA ALA A 34 4.40 -8.73 -8.25
C ALA A 34 4.47 -8.88 -9.77
N GLU A 35 3.40 -8.53 -10.45
CA GLU A 35 3.31 -8.50 -11.90
C GLU A 35 2.87 -7.11 -12.37
N ILE A 36 3.52 -6.59 -13.41
CA ILE A 36 3.14 -5.31 -14.00
C ILE A 36 1.84 -5.47 -14.80
N GLN A 37 0.75 -4.87 -14.35
CA GLN A 37 -0.56 -4.98 -15.02
C GLN A 37 -0.78 -3.90 -16.08
N SER A 38 -0.26 -2.70 -15.85
CA SER A 38 -0.41 -1.54 -16.72
C SER A 38 0.86 -0.69 -16.70
N ILE A 39 1.11 0.00 -17.82
CA ILE A 39 2.21 0.93 -18.01
C ILE A 39 1.64 2.13 -18.76
N ARG A 40 1.98 3.35 -18.31
CA ARG A 40 1.74 4.61 -19.00
C ARG A 40 3.07 5.32 -19.16
N ASN A 41 3.36 5.77 -20.38
CA ASN A 41 4.59 6.48 -20.75
C ASN A 41 5.85 5.66 -20.44
N PHE A 42 6.83 6.24 -19.73
CA PHE A 42 8.16 5.68 -19.61
C PHE A 42 8.39 5.00 -18.26
N VAL A 43 8.58 3.68 -18.30
CA VAL A 43 8.79 2.83 -17.12
C VAL A 43 9.92 1.85 -17.39
N GLN A 44 10.84 1.72 -16.44
CA GLN A 44 11.97 0.80 -16.52
C GLN A 44 11.98 -0.15 -15.32
N LEU A 45 12.23 -1.42 -15.59
CA LEU A 45 12.50 -2.44 -14.59
C LEU A 45 13.97 -2.39 -14.18
N ILE A 46 14.22 -2.37 -12.88
CA ILE A 46 15.55 -2.43 -12.27
C ILE A 46 15.76 -3.85 -11.77
N GLN A 47 16.67 -4.59 -12.40
CA GLN A 47 16.92 -6.00 -12.06
C GLN A 47 17.87 -6.13 -10.87
N ARG A 48 17.51 -6.93 -9.86
CA ARG A 48 18.31 -7.09 -8.63
C ARG A 48 19.72 -7.64 -8.86
N ALA A 49 19.87 -8.54 -9.84
CA ALA A 49 21.10 -9.30 -10.05
C ALA A 49 22.22 -8.47 -10.69
N SER A 50 21.87 -7.67 -11.69
CA SER A 50 22.81 -6.87 -12.48
C SER A 50 22.76 -5.38 -12.16
N ARG A 51 21.69 -4.92 -11.48
CA ARG A 51 21.35 -3.49 -11.32
C ARG A 51 21.10 -2.78 -12.65
N ASN A 52 20.97 -3.53 -13.74
CA ASN A 52 20.65 -2.99 -15.05
C ASN A 52 19.19 -2.53 -15.07
N LYS A 53 18.98 -1.42 -15.78
CA LYS A 53 17.66 -0.87 -16.07
C LYS A 53 17.30 -1.24 -17.50
N ARG A 54 16.09 -1.78 -17.71
CA ARG A 54 15.54 -2.03 -19.04
C ARG A 54 14.11 -1.52 -19.11
N PRO A 55 13.58 -1.17 -20.29
CA PRO A 55 12.15 -0.90 -20.44
C PRO A 55 11.30 -2.00 -19.80
N ALA A 56 10.32 -1.60 -19.01
CA ALA A 56 9.35 -2.50 -18.40
C ALA A 56 8.30 -2.91 -19.43
N GLN A 57 7.78 -4.11 -19.28
CA GLN A 57 6.72 -4.65 -20.13
C GLN A 57 5.55 -5.10 -19.26
N LYS A 58 4.35 -5.08 -19.84
CA LYS A 58 3.19 -5.70 -19.20
C LYS A 58 3.48 -7.18 -18.95
N SER A 59 3.06 -7.67 -17.79
CA SER A 59 3.33 -9.01 -17.27
C SER A 59 4.77 -9.30 -16.87
N ASP A 60 5.66 -8.30 -16.87
CA ASP A 60 6.96 -8.44 -16.20
C ASP A 60 6.75 -8.81 -14.73
N ALA A 61 7.48 -9.83 -14.27
CA ALA A 61 7.52 -10.20 -12.88
C ALA A 61 8.56 -9.37 -12.13
N ILE A 62 8.18 -8.88 -10.95
CA ILE A 62 9.05 -8.21 -9.99
C ILE A 62 9.16 -9.09 -8.76
N ILE A 63 10.36 -9.49 -8.40
CA ILE A 63 10.62 -10.30 -7.20
C ILE A 63 11.39 -9.49 -6.16
N PRO A 64 11.47 -9.95 -4.89
CA PRO A 64 12.24 -9.25 -3.86
C PRO A 64 13.68 -8.95 -4.30
N GLY A 65 14.04 -7.68 -4.25
CA GLY A 65 15.30 -7.09 -4.69
C GLY A 65 15.15 -6.21 -5.93
N ASP A 66 14.18 -6.50 -6.80
CA ASP A 66 13.93 -5.75 -8.02
C ASP A 66 13.30 -4.38 -7.69
N GLY A 67 13.35 -3.47 -8.65
CA GLY A 67 12.74 -2.16 -8.55
C GLY A 67 12.12 -1.69 -9.85
N LEU A 68 11.46 -0.55 -9.79
CA LEU A 68 10.85 0.13 -10.91
C LEU A 68 11.26 1.59 -10.88
N SER A 69 11.61 2.13 -12.04
CA SER A 69 11.83 3.56 -12.24
C SER A 69 10.77 4.08 -13.21
N THR A 70 10.17 5.22 -12.91
CA THR A 70 9.18 5.88 -13.78
C THR A 70 9.65 7.29 -14.15
N GLY A 71 9.32 7.73 -15.36
CA GLY A 71 9.58 9.09 -15.82
C GLY A 71 8.53 10.11 -15.34
N ARG A 72 8.61 11.34 -15.86
CA ARG A 72 7.54 12.35 -15.70
C ARG A 72 6.24 11.85 -16.32
N ALA A 73 5.10 12.22 -15.72
CA ALA A 73 3.77 11.80 -16.17
C ALA A 73 3.62 10.28 -16.42
N SER A 74 4.47 9.44 -15.81
CA SER A 74 4.49 8.01 -16.04
C SER A 74 3.82 7.28 -14.88
N LEU A 75 3.17 6.16 -15.17
CA LEU A 75 2.45 5.34 -14.19
C LEU A 75 2.67 3.86 -14.47
N ALA A 76 2.74 3.05 -13.43
CA ALA A 76 2.70 1.59 -13.55
C ALA A 76 1.96 0.92 -12.39
N ASP A 77 1.14 -0.06 -12.71
CA ASP A 77 0.40 -0.85 -11.72
C ASP A 77 1.10 -2.18 -11.46
N LEU A 78 1.50 -2.41 -10.22
CA LEU A 78 2.09 -3.64 -9.74
C LEU A 78 1.06 -4.42 -8.92
N ARG A 79 0.69 -5.61 -9.39
CA ARG A 79 -0.19 -6.52 -8.63
C ARG A 79 0.61 -7.57 -7.90
N PHE A 80 0.47 -7.65 -6.60
CA PHE A 80 1.13 -8.63 -5.74
C PHE A 80 0.36 -9.94 -5.62
N ASN A 81 1.06 -11.00 -5.22
CA ASN A 81 0.52 -12.35 -5.05
C ASN A 81 -0.56 -12.48 -3.95
N ASP A 82 -0.76 -11.46 -3.11
CA ASP A 82 -1.80 -11.42 -2.08
C ASP A 82 -3.01 -10.55 -2.48
N GLY A 83 -3.03 -10.04 -3.71
CA GLY A 83 -4.07 -9.15 -4.22
C GLY A 83 -3.82 -7.67 -3.95
N SER A 84 -2.78 -7.29 -3.19
CA SER A 84 -2.38 -5.89 -3.03
C SER A 84 -1.95 -5.27 -4.36
N LEU A 85 -2.16 -3.97 -4.52
CA LEU A 85 -1.76 -3.19 -5.68
C LEU A 85 -0.86 -2.03 -5.25
N ALA A 86 0.28 -1.86 -5.92
CA ALA A 86 1.06 -0.64 -5.84
C ALA A 86 1.01 0.06 -7.18
N ARG A 87 0.48 1.28 -7.21
CA ARG A 87 0.58 2.15 -8.38
C ARG A 87 1.74 3.09 -8.19
N VAL A 88 2.78 2.88 -8.99
CA VAL A 88 4.00 3.67 -9.00
C VAL A 88 3.77 4.88 -9.89
N GLY A 89 3.76 6.07 -9.28
CA GLY A 89 3.50 7.37 -9.89
C GLY A 89 4.70 7.93 -10.65
N GLU A 90 4.65 9.21 -10.97
CA GLU A 90 5.72 9.87 -11.72
C GLU A 90 7.03 10.02 -10.92
N GLN A 91 8.13 10.10 -11.68
CA GLN A 91 9.50 10.33 -11.20
C GLN A 91 9.90 9.41 -10.03
N ALA A 92 9.35 8.21 -9.98
CA ALA A 92 9.46 7.32 -8.85
C ALA A 92 10.59 6.33 -9.03
N VAL A 93 11.29 6.05 -7.92
CA VAL A 93 12.22 4.92 -7.80
C VAL A 93 11.72 4.04 -6.67
N PHE A 94 10.98 2.99 -7.04
CA PHE A 94 10.34 2.05 -6.13
C PHE A 94 11.12 0.74 -6.09
N GLN A 95 11.34 0.17 -4.91
CA GLN A 95 12.04 -1.11 -4.75
C GLN A 95 11.27 -2.07 -3.85
N PHE A 96 11.12 -3.30 -4.33
CA PHE A 96 10.55 -4.39 -3.55
C PHE A 96 11.63 -5.04 -2.69
N MET A 97 11.58 -4.83 -1.38
CA MET A 97 12.65 -5.29 -0.48
C MET A 97 12.36 -6.69 0.07
N PRO A 98 13.42 -7.48 0.36
CA PRO A 98 13.27 -8.73 1.10
C PRO A 98 12.66 -8.52 2.49
N ARG A 99 12.28 -9.62 3.13
CA ARG A 99 11.61 -9.68 4.45
C ARG A 99 10.15 -9.24 4.35
N THR A 100 9.38 -10.16 3.78
CA THR A 100 7.92 -10.30 3.78
C THR A 100 7.09 -9.21 3.10
N ARG A 101 7.12 -7.93 3.52
CA ARG A 101 6.24 -6.87 2.95
C ARG A 101 6.89 -5.48 3.03
N ASN A 102 8.16 -5.40 2.65
CA ASN A 102 8.95 -4.18 2.75
C ASN A 102 9.14 -3.53 1.38
N PHE A 103 8.97 -2.22 1.32
CA PHE A 103 9.20 -1.41 0.13
C PHE A 103 10.14 -0.26 0.46
N ARG A 104 10.88 0.21 -0.55
CA ARG A 104 11.63 1.45 -0.50
C ARG A 104 11.15 2.37 -1.62
N LEU A 105 10.99 3.65 -1.32
CA LEU A 105 10.74 4.71 -2.29
C LEU A 105 11.86 5.74 -2.12
N SER A 106 12.72 5.84 -3.12
CA SER A 106 13.88 6.76 -3.08
C SER A 106 13.60 8.10 -3.75
N ASN A 107 12.52 8.21 -4.55
CA ASN A 107 11.98 9.43 -5.12
C ASN A 107 10.56 9.17 -5.65
N GLY A 108 9.81 10.24 -5.94
CA GLY A 108 8.53 10.21 -6.66
C GLY A 108 7.35 9.83 -5.78
N THR A 109 6.29 9.29 -6.39
CA THR A 109 5.03 8.97 -5.68
C THR A 109 4.64 7.51 -5.83
N VAL A 110 4.02 6.91 -4.81
CA VAL A 110 3.38 5.59 -4.89
C VAL A 110 2.05 5.61 -4.14
N LEU A 111 1.01 5.02 -4.75
CA LEU A 111 -0.24 4.66 -4.10
C LEU A 111 -0.19 3.17 -3.75
N LEU A 112 -0.46 2.82 -2.50
CA LEU A 112 -0.53 1.44 -2.03
C LEU A 112 -1.96 1.10 -1.63
N LEU A 113 -2.49 0.01 -2.19
CA LEU A 113 -3.79 -0.54 -1.90
C LEU A 113 -3.60 -1.97 -1.37
N ILE A 114 -3.94 -2.18 -0.10
CA ILE A 114 -3.65 -3.42 0.62
C ILE A 114 -4.96 -3.97 1.17
N PRO A 115 -5.43 -5.14 0.72
CA PRO A 115 -6.61 -5.75 1.30
C PRO A 115 -6.48 -5.91 2.82
N PRO A 116 -7.57 -5.79 3.58
CA PRO A 116 -7.54 -6.01 5.02
C PRO A 116 -7.07 -7.45 5.34
N GLY A 117 -6.40 -7.62 6.49
CA GLY A 117 -5.96 -8.94 6.96
C GLY A 117 -4.71 -9.52 6.28
N ARG A 118 -3.97 -8.74 5.48
CA ARG A 118 -2.73 -9.19 4.81
C ARG A 118 -1.45 -9.10 5.65
N GLY A 119 -1.56 -8.62 6.89
CA GLY A 119 -0.42 -8.32 7.76
C GLY A 119 0.14 -6.91 7.55
N GLN A 120 1.30 -6.63 8.15
CA GLN A 120 1.87 -5.28 8.17
C GLN A 120 2.82 -5.06 6.99
N THR A 121 2.52 -4.06 6.16
CA THR A 121 3.43 -3.56 5.12
C THR A 121 4.27 -2.41 5.67
N ARG A 122 5.53 -2.32 5.25
CA ARG A 122 6.42 -1.20 5.59
C ARG A 122 6.95 -0.56 4.32
N ILE A 123 6.84 0.76 4.21
CA ILE A 123 7.52 1.52 3.16
C ILE A 123 8.50 2.50 3.79
N GLN A 124 9.71 2.54 3.25
CA GLN A 124 10.81 3.38 3.71
C GLN A 124 11.11 4.43 2.65
N THR A 125 11.24 5.66 3.10
CA THR A 125 11.84 6.79 2.37
C THR A 125 13.08 7.24 3.14
N PRO A 126 13.99 8.02 2.54
CA PRO A 126 15.17 8.51 3.26
C PRO A 126 14.86 9.28 4.55
N SER A 127 13.70 9.96 4.62
CA SER A 127 13.26 10.76 5.77
C SER A 127 12.21 10.12 6.67
N ALA A 128 11.53 9.04 6.25
CA ALA A 128 10.43 8.46 7.02
C ALA A 128 10.21 6.97 6.77
N THR A 129 9.59 6.30 7.73
CA THR A 129 9.06 4.94 7.57
C THR A 129 7.57 4.90 7.89
N ALA A 130 6.75 4.39 6.97
CA ALA A 130 5.34 4.14 7.23
C ALA A 130 5.09 2.64 7.46
N ALA A 131 4.43 2.32 8.56
CA ALA A 131 3.89 1.01 8.90
C ALA A 131 2.39 0.97 8.63
N ILE A 132 1.93 -0.03 7.88
CA ILE A 132 0.61 -0.05 7.27
C ILE A 132 -0.06 -1.39 7.58
N ARG A 133 -1.24 -1.37 8.20
CA ARG A 133 -2.04 -2.59 8.51
C ARG A 133 -3.33 -2.69 7.66
N GLY A 134 -3.32 -2.06 6.48
CA GLY A 134 -4.44 -1.86 5.54
C GLY A 134 -4.51 -0.35 5.17
N SER A 135 -5.40 0.19 4.34
CA SER A 135 -6.12 -0.38 3.20
C SER A 135 -5.83 0.47 1.96
N ALA A 136 -5.69 1.79 2.11
CA ALA A 136 -5.13 2.66 1.09
C ALA A 136 -4.35 3.85 1.68
N LEU A 137 -3.22 4.20 1.04
CA LEU A 137 -2.45 5.41 1.32
C LEU A 137 -1.58 5.77 0.12
N PHE A 138 -1.18 7.04 0.02
CA PHE A 138 -0.12 7.45 -0.90
C PHE A 138 1.09 7.98 -0.14
N ILE A 139 2.26 7.81 -0.74
CA ILE A 139 3.54 8.30 -0.25
C ILE A 139 4.22 9.02 -1.39
N ARG A 140 4.68 10.25 -1.14
CA ARG A 140 5.56 11.01 -2.01
C ARG A 140 6.86 11.26 -1.29
N TYR A 141 7.98 11.13 -1.98
CA TYR A 141 9.28 11.57 -1.50
C TYR A 141 9.95 12.42 -2.59
N ASP A 142 10.33 13.63 -2.22
CA ASP A 142 11.13 14.51 -3.05
C ASP A 142 12.57 14.52 -2.53
N GLN A 143 13.47 13.95 -3.32
CA GLN A 143 14.90 13.88 -2.99
C GLN A 143 15.56 15.25 -2.90
N LYS A 144 15.13 16.24 -3.69
CA LYS A 144 15.76 17.58 -3.73
C LYS A 144 15.54 18.36 -2.44
N THR A 145 14.35 18.22 -1.88
CA THR A 145 13.96 18.92 -0.64
C THR A 145 14.09 18.03 0.61
N ASP A 146 14.38 16.74 0.43
CA ASP A 146 14.34 15.70 1.48
C ASP A 146 12.99 15.71 2.23
N THR A 147 11.90 15.75 1.46
CA THR A 147 10.54 15.85 1.97
C THR A 147 9.77 14.57 1.72
N THR A 148 9.22 13.94 2.77
CA THR A 148 8.23 12.87 2.64
C THR A 148 6.84 13.40 2.96
N ILE A 149 5.88 13.06 2.11
CA ILE A 149 4.46 13.33 2.31
C ILE A 149 3.72 12.01 2.33
N ILE A 150 2.93 11.77 3.38
CA ILE A 150 2.13 10.55 3.52
C ILE A 150 0.68 10.96 3.75
N GLY A 151 -0.21 10.58 2.84
CA GLY A 151 -1.66 10.77 2.98
C GLY A 151 -2.36 9.45 3.25
N ALA A 152 -3.08 9.36 4.37
CA ALA A 152 -3.90 8.20 4.71
C ALA A 152 -5.27 8.31 4.05
N LEU A 153 -5.64 7.30 3.26
CA LEU A 153 -6.91 7.26 2.54
C LEU A 153 -7.97 6.43 3.28
N THR A 154 -7.55 5.60 4.24
CA THR A 154 -8.44 4.77 5.07
C THR A 154 -8.01 4.74 6.54
N ASN A 155 -8.94 4.36 7.42
CA ASN A 155 -8.70 4.26 8.88
C ASN A 155 -8.16 2.88 9.27
N SER A 156 -7.03 2.48 8.67
CA SER A 156 -6.61 1.07 8.68
C SER A 156 -5.25 0.85 9.36
N GLY A 157 -4.97 1.64 10.40
CA GLY A 157 -3.78 1.48 11.24
C GLY A 157 -2.48 1.87 10.55
N ILE A 158 -2.47 3.05 9.91
CA ILE A 158 -1.28 3.66 9.34
C ILE A 158 -0.54 4.44 10.44
N ALA A 159 0.75 4.16 10.62
CA ALA A 159 1.61 4.90 11.53
C ALA A 159 2.92 5.25 10.83
N VAL A 160 3.32 6.52 10.94
CA VAL A 160 4.54 7.04 10.32
C VAL A 160 5.54 7.39 11.40
N SER A 161 6.75 6.85 11.28
CA SER A 161 7.88 7.18 12.13
C SER A 161 8.90 8.00 11.34
N ASN A 162 9.58 8.92 12.03
CA ASN A 162 10.77 9.56 11.51
C ASN A 162 11.94 8.57 11.32
N LYS A 163 13.01 9.00 10.67
CA LYS A 163 14.15 8.16 10.26
C LYS A 163 14.77 7.34 11.41
N ASP A 164 14.92 7.96 12.58
CA ASP A 164 15.48 7.38 13.80
C ASP A 164 14.44 6.66 14.66
N ALA A 165 13.18 6.64 14.24
CA ALA A 165 12.03 6.09 14.95
C ALA A 165 11.81 6.66 16.35
N SER A 166 12.34 7.86 16.64
CA SER A 166 12.15 8.55 17.91
C SER A 166 10.74 9.13 18.08
N GLN A 167 10.06 9.43 16.96
CA GLN A 167 8.69 9.92 16.93
C GLN A 167 7.85 9.04 16.01
N THR A 168 6.62 8.73 16.43
CA THR A 168 5.65 7.98 15.62
C THR A 168 4.30 8.68 15.67
N GLN A 169 3.77 9.01 14.50
CA GLN A 169 2.48 9.66 14.32
C GLN A 169 1.49 8.68 13.66
N PRO A 170 0.42 8.25 14.35
CA PRO A 170 -0.68 7.55 13.70
C PRO A 170 -1.45 8.51 12.78
N LEU A 171 -1.92 8.01 11.64
CA LEU A 171 -2.73 8.76 10.69
C LEU A 171 -4.13 8.15 10.57
N LYS A 172 -5.14 9.03 10.57
CA LYS A 172 -6.52 8.71 10.22
C LYS A 172 -6.77 9.02 8.74
N ALA A 173 -7.84 8.45 8.19
CA ALA A 173 -8.28 8.77 6.85
C ALA A 173 -8.50 10.28 6.68
N GLY A 174 -8.04 10.82 5.56
CA GLY A 174 -8.08 12.25 5.28
C GLY A 174 -6.98 13.04 5.99
N GLN A 175 -6.02 12.39 6.65
CA GLN A 175 -4.87 13.07 7.24
C GLN A 175 -3.61 12.91 6.39
N LEU A 176 -2.84 14.00 6.31
CA LEU A 176 -1.61 14.13 5.54
C LEU A 176 -0.48 14.62 6.42
N LEU A 177 0.59 13.84 6.50
CA LEU A 177 1.78 14.15 7.29
C LEU A 177 2.91 14.59 6.37
N VAL A 178 3.56 15.70 6.72
CA VAL A 178 4.74 16.23 6.03
C VAL A 178 5.95 16.09 6.94
N LEU A 179 6.99 15.43 6.43
CA LEU A 179 8.30 15.34 7.07
C LEU A 179 9.33 16.01 6.18
N VAL A 180 10.15 16.88 6.74
CA VAL A 180 11.25 17.56 6.03
C VAL A 180 12.54 17.23 6.75
N LYS A 181 13.55 16.75 6.04
CA LYS A 181 14.87 16.38 6.58
C LYS A 181 14.77 15.43 7.78
N GLY A 182 13.86 14.46 7.65
CA GLY A 182 13.60 13.44 8.67
C GLY A 182 12.86 13.92 9.92
N LYS A 183 12.34 15.15 9.95
CA LYS A 183 11.57 15.69 11.09
C LYS A 183 10.12 15.89 10.71
N ILE A 184 9.20 15.56 11.62
CA ILE A 184 7.78 15.85 11.43
C ILE A 184 7.58 17.37 11.46
N GLN A 185 7.12 17.92 10.33
CA GLN A 185 6.96 19.35 10.15
C GLN A 185 5.51 19.79 10.40
N SER A 186 4.54 19.05 9.85
CA SER A 186 3.12 19.40 9.93
C SER A 186 2.21 18.21 9.69
N LEU A 187 1.03 18.25 10.29
CA LEU A 187 -0.09 17.33 10.08
C LEU A 187 -1.28 18.15 9.58
N TYR A 188 -1.80 17.78 8.42
CA TYR A 188 -2.93 18.43 7.76
C TYR A 188 -4.10 17.46 7.63
N ASP A 189 -5.30 18.00 7.48
CA ASP A 189 -6.43 17.27 6.92
C ASP A 189 -6.58 17.66 5.43
N PHE A 190 -6.94 16.70 4.57
CA PHE A 190 -7.16 16.90 3.14
C PHE A 190 -8.46 16.25 2.68
N ASP A 191 -9.10 16.85 1.69
CA ASP A 191 -10.38 16.38 1.15
C ASP A 191 -10.18 15.07 0.35
N LEU A 192 -10.72 13.96 0.86
CA LEU A 192 -10.63 12.65 0.23
C LEU A 192 -11.45 12.59 -1.06
N GLN A 193 -12.62 13.22 -1.07
CA GLN A 193 -13.50 13.22 -2.24
C GLN A 193 -12.79 13.92 -3.41
N ASN A 194 -12.25 15.11 -3.16
CA ASN A 194 -11.50 15.86 -4.16
C ASN A 194 -10.25 15.09 -4.61
N PHE A 195 -9.54 14.41 -3.68
CA PHE A 195 -8.41 13.56 -4.04
C PHE A 195 -8.80 12.45 -5.05
N TYR A 196 -9.88 11.72 -4.81
CA TYR A 196 -10.33 10.66 -5.73
C TYR A 196 -10.86 11.17 -7.07
N GLU A 197 -11.36 12.40 -7.11
CA GLU A 197 -11.92 12.99 -8.33
C GLU A 197 -10.85 13.63 -9.23
N THR A 198 -9.75 14.10 -8.64
CA THR A 198 -8.75 14.92 -9.36
C THR A 198 -7.38 14.28 -9.48
N SER A 199 -7.09 13.23 -8.70
CA SER A 199 -5.76 12.61 -8.69
C SER A 199 -5.59 11.54 -9.76
N ASP A 200 -4.57 11.72 -10.61
CA ASP A 200 -4.10 10.72 -11.56
C ASP A 200 -3.71 9.38 -10.89
N LEU A 201 -3.33 9.41 -9.61
CA LEU A 201 -3.02 8.20 -8.85
C LEU A 201 -4.23 7.28 -8.74
N THR A 202 -5.46 7.79 -8.77
CA THR A 202 -6.67 6.99 -8.59
C THR A 202 -7.41 6.70 -9.90
N GLU A 203 -6.96 7.30 -11.00
CA GLU A 203 -7.59 7.19 -12.31
C GLU A 203 -7.71 5.73 -12.78
N GLY A 204 -8.89 5.31 -13.21
CA GLY A 204 -9.11 3.96 -13.76
C GLY A 204 -9.07 2.80 -12.75
N LEU A 205 -8.94 3.07 -11.44
CA LEU A 205 -9.00 2.02 -10.39
C LEU A 205 -10.42 1.82 -9.82
N ASP A 206 -11.36 2.71 -10.13
CA ASP A 206 -12.74 2.70 -9.63
C ASP A 206 -12.83 2.50 -8.09
N LEU A 207 -12.01 3.23 -7.33
CA LEU A 207 -11.91 3.03 -5.88
C LEU A 207 -13.16 3.51 -5.11
N THR A 208 -14.01 4.32 -5.73
CA THR A 208 -15.24 4.83 -5.12
C THR A 208 -16.51 4.14 -5.63
N GLY A 209 -16.40 3.22 -6.61
CA GLY A 209 -17.53 2.48 -7.17
C GLY A 209 -18.50 3.34 -8.00
N LYS A 210 -18.00 4.42 -8.61
CA LYS A 210 -18.79 5.27 -9.51
C LYS A 210 -18.98 4.60 -10.88
N ASN A 211 -18.10 3.67 -11.25
CA ASN A 211 -18.16 2.97 -12.53
C ASN A 211 -18.78 1.57 -12.39
N SER A 212 -20.07 1.45 -12.65
CA SER A 212 -20.81 0.17 -12.51
C SER A 212 -20.34 -0.96 -13.46
N SER A 213 -19.45 -0.68 -14.42
CA SER A 213 -18.92 -1.66 -15.37
C SER A 213 -17.53 -2.21 -14.98
N ALA A 214 -16.92 -1.75 -13.88
CA ALA A 214 -15.59 -2.19 -13.50
C ALA A 214 -15.63 -3.58 -12.82
N THR A 215 -15.03 -4.57 -13.47
CA THR A 215 -14.79 -5.87 -12.85
C THR A 215 -13.61 -5.75 -11.89
N LEU A 216 -13.90 -5.59 -10.59
CA LEU A 216 -12.89 -5.68 -9.54
C LEU A 216 -12.77 -7.10 -9.02
N ASP A 217 -11.55 -7.51 -8.72
CA ASP A 217 -11.30 -8.72 -7.96
C ASP A 217 -11.72 -8.56 -6.47
N PRO A 218 -11.91 -9.67 -5.74
CA PRO A 218 -12.34 -9.64 -4.34
C PRO A 218 -11.42 -8.85 -3.39
N ALA A 219 -10.11 -8.85 -3.66
CA ALA A 219 -9.15 -8.10 -2.85
C ALA A 219 -9.39 -6.59 -2.99
N MET A 220 -9.66 -6.13 -4.20
CA MET A 220 -9.93 -4.72 -4.46
C MET A 220 -11.33 -4.28 -4.01
N ILE A 221 -12.32 -5.19 -4.04
CA ILE A 221 -13.63 -4.94 -3.42
C ILE A 221 -13.47 -4.65 -1.93
N ALA A 222 -12.65 -5.44 -1.21
CA ALA A 222 -12.43 -5.22 0.22
C ALA A 222 -11.77 -3.86 0.52
N VAL A 223 -10.80 -3.44 -0.30
CA VAL A 223 -10.19 -2.10 -0.16
C VAL A 223 -11.20 -0.99 -0.44
N ARG A 224 -12.05 -1.14 -1.46
CA ARG A 224 -13.11 -0.17 -1.79
C ARG A 224 -14.07 0.05 -0.62
N GLU A 225 -14.46 -1.00 0.09
CA GLU A 225 -15.38 -0.85 1.23
C GLU A 225 -14.75 -0.04 2.37
N GLU A 226 -13.45 -0.22 2.65
CA GLU A 226 -12.71 0.61 3.61
C GLU A 226 -12.62 2.08 3.15
N ILE A 227 -12.44 2.32 1.84
CA ILE A 227 -12.44 3.67 1.25
C ILE A 227 -13.80 4.34 1.38
N LYS A 228 -14.89 3.63 1.08
CA LYS A 228 -16.25 4.16 1.25
C LYS A 228 -16.53 4.52 2.70
N ALA A 229 -16.12 3.67 3.64
CA ALA A 229 -16.26 3.95 5.07
C ALA A 229 -15.49 5.21 5.48
N ALA A 230 -14.27 5.40 4.96
CA ALA A 230 -13.47 6.59 5.19
C ALA A 230 -14.11 7.86 4.62
N LEU A 231 -14.61 7.81 3.38
CA LEU A 231 -15.32 8.93 2.74
C LEU A 231 -16.57 9.32 3.51
N ALA A 232 -17.38 8.34 3.94
CA ALA A 232 -18.59 8.60 4.71
C ALA A 232 -18.31 9.19 6.10
N ALA A 233 -17.15 8.90 6.68
CA ALA A 233 -16.74 9.40 7.99
C ALA A 233 -16.06 10.78 7.95
N GLN A 234 -15.60 11.23 6.78
CA GLN A 234 -14.89 12.50 6.66
C GLN A 234 -15.86 13.68 6.80
N SER A 235 -15.50 14.63 7.67
CA SER A 235 -16.16 15.94 7.72
C SER A 235 -15.63 16.84 6.60
N PRO A 236 -16.46 17.72 6.00
CA PRO A 236 -16.02 18.63 4.95
C PRO A 236 -14.81 19.48 5.37
N VAL A 237 -13.81 19.58 4.50
CA VAL A 237 -12.66 20.46 4.70
C VAL A 237 -13.07 21.87 4.24
N ALA A 238 -13.40 22.75 5.18
CA ALA A 238 -13.86 24.10 4.89
C ALA A 238 -13.38 25.10 5.95
N GLY A 239 -13.30 26.38 5.57
CA GLY A 239 -13.05 27.49 6.49
C GLY A 239 -11.69 28.17 6.31
N GLN A 240 -11.30 28.93 7.33
CA GLN A 240 -10.12 29.79 7.31
C GLN A 240 -8.85 28.95 7.54
N GLY A 241 -7.89 28.99 6.61
CA GLY A 241 -6.67 28.17 6.65
C GLY A 241 -6.68 26.95 5.71
N VAL A 242 -7.76 26.74 4.95
CA VAL A 242 -7.76 25.80 3.82
C VAL A 242 -6.80 26.31 2.73
N MET A 243 -5.96 25.41 2.24
CA MET A 243 -5.03 25.68 1.16
C MET A 243 -5.42 24.81 -0.03
N GLU A 244 -5.50 25.41 -1.22
CA GLU A 244 -5.71 24.69 -2.47
C GLU A 244 -4.35 24.35 -3.08
N ASN A 245 -4.13 23.04 -3.31
CA ASN A 245 -2.94 22.45 -3.92
C ASN A 245 -1.61 23.17 -3.57
N PRO A 246 -1.20 23.18 -2.30
CA PRO A 246 -0.01 23.90 -1.89
C PRO A 246 1.25 23.34 -2.54
N ALA A 247 2.18 24.24 -2.92
CA ALA A 247 3.37 23.91 -3.70
C ALA A 247 4.27 22.81 -3.10
N PHE A 248 4.27 22.63 -1.78
CA PHE A 248 5.04 21.56 -1.13
C PHE A 248 4.55 20.17 -1.53
N LEU A 249 3.32 20.04 -2.04
CA LEU A 249 2.83 18.76 -2.54
C LEU A 249 3.55 18.37 -3.83
N GLU A 250 4.00 19.33 -4.66
CA GLU A 250 4.60 19.08 -5.97
C GLU A 250 6.00 18.44 -5.85
N LEU A 251 6.34 17.57 -6.81
CA LEU A 251 7.71 17.04 -6.92
C LEU A 251 8.59 18.10 -7.55
N SER A 252 9.76 18.33 -6.95
CA SER A 252 10.75 19.22 -7.55
C SER A 252 11.15 18.75 -8.95
N THR A 253 11.21 19.68 -9.89
CA THR A 253 11.86 19.45 -11.17
C THR A 253 13.38 19.50 -10.99
N THR A 254 14.07 18.50 -11.55
CA THR A 254 15.49 18.63 -11.88
C THR A 254 15.59 19.52 -13.12
N SER A 255 15.61 20.84 -12.95
CA SER A 255 16.29 21.67 -13.94
C SER A 255 17.78 21.41 -13.77
N SER A 256 18.45 21.07 -14.86
CA SER A 256 19.90 20.98 -14.94
C SER A 256 20.52 22.25 -14.34
N GLU A 257 21.17 22.12 -13.18
CA GLU A 257 22.34 22.94 -12.96
C GLU A 257 23.35 22.45 -13.99
N VAL A 258 23.75 23.37 -14.87
CA VAL A 258 24.86 23.17 -15.80
C VAL A 258 26.07 22.88 -14.91
N ILE A 259 26.47 21.62 -14.84
CA ILE A 259 27.76 21.27 -14.25
C ILE A 259 28.77 21.76 -15.28
N ASP A 260 29.34 22.93 -15.03
CA ASP A 260 30.58 23.33 -15.68
C ASP A 260 31.59 22.22 -15.39
N GLU A 261 32.03 21.52 -16.45
CA GLU A 261 33.13 20.57 -16.41
C GLU A 261 34.41 21.33 -16.04
N ASP A 262 34.67 21.52 -14.75
CA ASP A 262 36.01 21.79 -14.25
C ASP A 262 36.08 21.52 -12.73
N ASN A 263 36.47 20.29 -12.38
CA ASN A 263 37.57 19.98 -11.46
C ASN A 263 37.48 18.53 -10.98
N ASP A 264 38.60 17.83 -11.20
CA ASP A 264 38.97 16.60 -10.53
C ASP A 264 39.00 16.78 -9.01
N GLU A 265 38.39 15.84 -8.28
CA GLU A 265 39.03 15.03 -7.22
C GLU A 265 37.96 14.16 -6.53
N ASP A 266 38.43 13.03 -6.09
CA ASP A 266 37.76 11.75 -5.90
C ASP A 266 37.51 11.47 -4.42
N ASP A 267 36.26 11.54 -3.97
CA ASP A 267 35.84 10.79 -2.78
C ASP A 267 34.32 10.74 -2.69
N PHE A 268 33.67 9.60 -2.97
CA PHE A 268 32.43 9.20 -2.30
C PHE A 268 32.17 7.70 -2.49
N ILE A 269 32.60 6.90 -1.51
CA ILE A 269 31.97 5.61 -1.24
C ILE A 269 30.58 5.86 -0.66
N THR A 270 29.57 5.90 -1.51
CA THR A 270 28.17 5.61 -1.14
C THR A 270 27.59 4.65 -2.17
N ASN A 271 27.23 3.45 -1.73
CA ASN A 271 26.57 2.39 -2.50
C ASN A 271 25.11 2.76 -2.87
N ASP A 272 24.92 3.89 -3.55
CA ASP A 272 23.62 4.30 -4.05
C ASP A 272 23.56 4.17 -5.57
N PHE A 273 22.40 3.76 -6.06
CA PHE A 273 22.14 3.61 -7.48
C PHE A 273 22.49 4.92 -8.21
N PRO A 274 23.08 4.93 -9.42
CA PRO A 274 23.17 6.16 -10.19
C PRO A 274 21.74 6.62 -10.52
N ILE A 275 21.25 7.60 -9.76
CA ILE A 275 19.88 8.14 -9.82
C ILE A 275 19.74 9.15 -10.97
N ASN A 276 20.84 9.68 -11.50
CA ASN A 276 20.79 10.85 -12.38
C ASN A 276 20.35 10.53 -13.82
N SER A 277 20.70 9.35 -14.35
CA SER A 277 20.58 9.07 -15.79
C SER A 277 19.14 8.99 -16.36
N LEU A 278 18.08 9.13 -15.57
CA LEU A 278 16.73 8.68 -15.97
C LEU A 278 15.64 9.74 -15.83
N VAL A 279 15.80 10.68 -14.89
CA VAL A 279 15.04 11.92 -14.97
C VAL A 279 15.42 12.65 -16.27
N ASP A 280 16.70 12.58 -16.64
CA ASP A 280 17.27 13.14 -17.87
C ASP A 280 16.73 12.52 -19.18
N ILE A 281 16.56 11.19 -19.25
CA ILE A 281 16.08 10.55 -20.50
C ILE A 281 14.59 10.80 -20.74
N GLY A 282 13.80 10.86 -19.66
CA GLY A 282 12.40 11.30 -19.75
C GLY A 282 12.33 12.73 -20.29
N GLU A 283 13.17 13.63 -19.78
CA GLU A 283 13.24 15.03 -20.23
C GLU A 283 13.60 15.16 -21.72
N PHE A 284 14.58 14.41 -22.21
CA PHE A 284 14.99 14.43 -23.62
C PHE A 284 13.88 13.99 -24.59
N LEU A 285 13.10 12.95 -24.25
CA LEU A 285 12.02 12.47 -25.11
C LEU A 285 10.83 13.42 -25.13
N PHE A 286 10.52 14.09 -24.01
CA PHE A 286 9.41 15.05 -23.95
C PHE A 286 9.74 16.42 -24.58
N GLN A 287 10.99 16.92 -24.47
CA GLN A 287 11.41 18.15 -25.17
C GLN A 287 11.35 17.98 -26.69
N ASN A 288 11.85 16.86 -27.22
CA ASN A 288 11.78 16.56 -28.65
C ASN A 288 10.34 16.34 -29.15
N GLY A 289 9.43 15.87 -28.28
CA GLY A 289 8.01 15.70 -28.60
C GLY A 289 7.22 17.02 -28.68
N GLN A 290 7.61 18.06 -27.94
CA GLN A 290 6.95 19.38 -27.99
C GLN A 290 7.49 20.31 -29.08
N GLN A 291 8.73 20.11 -29.55
CA GLN A 291 9.33 20.93 -30.60
C GLN A 291 8.86 20.60 -32.03
N LEU A 292 8.05 19.55 -32.20
CA LEU A 292 7.37 19.24 -33.47
C LEU A 292 5.98 19.91 -33.60
N GLY A 293 5.55 20.68 -32.60
CA GLY A 293 4.20 21.25 -32.56
C GLY A 293 4.07 22.76 -32.78
N ASN A 294 5.12 23.54 -32.59
CA ASN A 294 5.06 25.01 -32.69
C ASN A 294 6.43 25.56 -33.06
N ASP A 295 6.63 25.87 -34.34
CA ASP A 295 7.18 27.16 -34.77
C ASP A 295 6.97 27.29 -36.28
N GLY A 296 5.99 28.11 -36.62
CA GLY A 296 5.92 28.70 -37.95
C GLY A 296 6.90 29.85 -37.98
N ASP A 297 8.06 29.65 -38.60
CA ASP A 297 8.73 30.73 -39.30
C ASP A 297 9.46 30.19 -40.53
N ILE A 298 8.82 30.45 -41.66
CA ILE A 298 9.31 30.20 -43.01
C ILE A 298 9.98 31.53 -43.36
N ASN A 299 11.32 31.61 -43.53
CA ASN A 299 12.03 32.54 -44.44
C ASN A 299 13.54 32.75 -44.23
N ASP A 300 14.33 31.85 -43.63
CA ASP A 300 15.79 32.09 -43.48
C ASP A 300 16.71 30.97 -43.99
N ILE A 301 16.43 30.43 -45.19
CA ILE A 301 17.39 29.60 -45.92
C ILE A 301 17.31 29.91 -47.42
N ASN A 302 17.78 31.09 -47.84
CA ASN A 302 17.79 31.46 -49.26
C ASN A 302 19.07 32.16 -49.72
N ASN A 303 20.25 31.76 -49.23
CA ASN A 303 21.52 32.23 -49.77
C ASN A 303 22.65 31.18 -49.66
N ASN A 304 22.49 30.00 -50.28
CA ASN A 304 23.64 29.25 -50.80
C ASN A 304 23.23 28.14 -51.80
N ILE A 305 22.68 28.50 -52.95
CA ILE A 305 22.42 27.54 -54.03
C ILE A 305 23.23 27.99 -55.24
N ASN A 306 24.51 27.61 -55.32
CA ASN A 306 25.29 27.59 -56.56
C ASN A 306 26.63 26.87 -56.37
N ASN A 307 26.67 25.66 -55.77
CA ASN A 307 27.72 24.68 -56.05
C ASN A 307 27.41 23.29 -55.45
N VAL A 308 26.55 22.49 -56.09
CA VAL A 308 26.48 21.04 -55.78
C VAL A 308 26.42 20.27 -57.09
N GLN A 309 27.50 19.53 -57.34
CA GLN A 309 27.61 18.53 -58.41
C GLN A 309 26.60 17.39 -58.15
N PRO A 310 25.94 16.82 -59.17
CA PRO A 310 25.02 15.71 -58.94
C PRO A 310 25.78 14.51 -58.36
N ASP A 311 25.35 14.03 -57.20
CA ASP A 311 25.87 12.80 -56.61
C ASP A 311 25.58 11.60 -57.53
N PRO A 312 26.51 10.62 -57.61
CA PRO A 312 26.26 9.38 -58.34
C PRO A 312 25.06 8.62 -57.73
N PRO A 313 24.29 7.88 -58.53
CA PRO A 313 23.14 7.13 -58.03
C PRO A 313 23.58 6.10 -56.98
N PRO A 314 22.76 5.86 -55.94
CA PRO A 314 23.10 4.93 -54.88
C PRO A 314 23.29 3.52 -55.43
N PRO A 315 24.21 2.72 -54.86
CA PRO A 315 24.37 1.32 -55.23
C PRO A 315 23.06 0.56 -54.96
N SER A 316 22.73 -0.37 -55.85
CA SER A 316 21.56 -1.25 -55.72
C SER A 316 21.62 -2.02 -54.41
N ASP A 317 20.51 -2.06 -53.68
CA ASP A 317 20.43 -2.81 -52.42
C ASP A 317 20.86 -4.28 -52.64
N PRO A 318 21.70 -4.84 -51.76
CA PRO A 318 22.04 -6.26 -51.82
C PRO A 318 20.76 -7.09 -51.66
N PRO A 319 20.68 -8.26 -52.33
CA PRO A 319 19.53 -9.14 -52.17
C PRO A 319 19.35 -9.51 -50.69
N PRO A 320 18.10 -9.66 -50.22
CA PRO A 320 17.83 -10.02 -48.83
C PRO A 320 18.53 -11.35 -48.50
N PRO A 321 19.06 -11.50 -47.28
CA PRO A 321 19.65 -12.76 -46.85
C PRO A 321 18.60 -13.88 -46.92
N PRO A 322 19.02 -15.13 -47.20
CA PRO A 322 18.10 -16.26 -47.19
C PRO A 322 17.43 -16.39 -45.82
N ASP A 323 16.15 -16.79 -45.82
CA ASP A 323 15.39 -17.01 -44.60
C ASP A 323 16.16 -17.99 -43.67
N PRO A 324 16.24 -17.70 -42.37
CA PRO A 324 16.83 -18.63 -41.42
C PRO A 324 16.07 -19.96 -41.44
N PRO A 325 16.78 -21.09 -41.26
CA PRO A 325 16.12 -22.39 -41.17
C PRO A 325 15.10 -22.39 -40.04
N PRO A 326 13.98 -23.12 -40.18
CA PRO A 326 12.99 -23.23 -39.12
C PRO A 326 13.66 -23.76 -37.84
N PRO A 327 13.26 -23.28 -36.66
CA PRO A 327 13.77 -23.79 -35.40
C PRO A 327 13.48 -25.30 -35.29
N PRO A 328 14.37 -26.08 -34.64
CA PRO A 328 14.11 -27.48 -34.38
C PRO A 328 12.83 -27.63 -33.56
N ASP A 329 12.07 -28.70 -33.84
CA ASP A 329 10.87 -29.01 -33.08
C ASP A 329 11.19 -29.09 -31.58
N PRO A 330 10.33 -28.55 -30.71
CA PRO A 330 10.55 -28.65 -29.27
C PRO A 330 10.59 -30.13 -28.86
N PRO A 331 11.45 -30.48 -27.88
CA PRO A 331 11.45 -31.83 -27.34
C PRO A 331 10.06 -32.19 -26.81
N PRO A 332 9.64 -33.47 -26.90
CA PRO A 332 8.39 -33.90 -26.32
C PRO A 332 8.36 -33.54 -24.82
N PRO A 333 7.19 -33.15 -24.29
CA PRO A 333 7.07 -32.83 -22.87
C PRO A 333 7.50 -34.03 -22.02
N ASP A 334 8.21 -33.75 -20.93
CA ASP A 334 8.56 -34.76 -19.94
C ASP A 334 7.27 -35.48 -19.47
N PRO A 335 7.34 -36.80 -19.24
CA PRO A 335 6.22 -37.52 -18.65
C PRO A 335 5.82 -36.87 -17.32
N PRO A 336 4.52 -36.82 -17.00
CA PRO A 336 4.06 -36.25 -15.74
C PRO A 336 4.75 -36.97 -14.57
N PRO A 337 5.11 -36.23 -13.51
CA PRO A 337 5.64 -36.86 -12.30
C PRO A 337 4.61 -37.86 -11.77
N PRO A 338 5.07 -38.98 -11.16
CA PRO A 338 4.17 -39.94 -10.54
C PRO A 338 3.30 -39.25 -9.50
N ASP A 339 2.03 -39.68 -9.41
CA ASP A 339 1.12 -39.16 -8.41
C ASP A 339 1.72 -39.30 -7.01
N PRO A 340 1.62 -38.26 -6.15
CA PRO A 340 2.06 -38.37 -4.77
C PRO A 340 1.31 -39.51 -4.08
N PRO A 341 1.98 -40.27 -3.18
CA PRO A 341 1.30 -41.31 -2.42
C PRO A 341 0.11 -40.71 -1.66
N PRO A 342 -0.99 -41.47 -1.51
CA PRO A 342 -2.14 -41.01 -0.75
C PRO A 342 -1.70 -40.60 0.66
N PRO A 343 -2.29 -39.53 1.23
CA PRO A 343 -2.02 -39.14 2.60
C PRO A 343 -2.34 -40.32 3.54
N PRO A 344 -1.58 -40.48 4.64
CA PRO A 344 -1.90 -41.49 5.65
C PRO A 344 -3.31 -41.25 6.20
N ASP A 345 -4.01 -42.34 6.48
CA ASP A 345 -5.33 -42.27 7.09
C ASP A 345 -5.29 -41.44 8.38
N PRO A 346 -6.30 -40.58 8.62
CA PRO A 346 -6.39 -39.85 9.87
C PRO A 346 -6.44 -40.82 11.05
N PRO A 347 -5.81 -40.47 12.19
CA PRO A 347 -5.89 -41.29 13.38
C PRO A 347 -7.34 -41.45 13.81
N PRO A 348 -7.72 -42.61 14.39
CA PRO A 348 -9.08 -42.81 14.89
C PRO A 348 -9.43 -41.72 15.91
N PRO A 349 -10.70 -41.28 15.95
CA PRO A 349 -11.14 -40.30 16.94
C PRO A 349 -10.88 -40.85 18.36
N PRO A 350 -10.52 -39.98 19.33
CA PRO A 350 -10.39 -40.39 20.71
C PRO A 350 -11.71 -40.96 21.24
N ASP A 351 -11.62 -41.96 22.11
CA ASP A 351 -12.80 -42.55 22.76
C ASP A 351 -13.63 -41.47 23.47
N PRO A 352 -14.97 -41.55 23.41
CA PRO A 352 -15.83 -40.62 24.13
C PRO A 352 -15.54 -40.68 25.63
N PRO A 353 -15.58 -39.53 26.33
CA PRO A 353 -15.38 -39.50 27.78
C PRO A 353 -16.44 -40.37 28.48
N PRO A 354 -16.10 -40.99 29.63
CA PRO A 354 -17.06 -41.73 30.41
C PRO A 354 -18.25 -40.83 30.81
N PRO A 355 -19.47 -41.39 30.89
CA PRO A 355 -20.64 -40.62 31.31
C PRO A 355 -20.43 -40.03 32.71
N PRO A 356 -21.00 -38.84 32.98
CA PRO A 356 -20.92 -38.24 34.31
C PRO A 356 -21.57 -39.16 35.36
N PRO A 357 -21.08 -39.16 36.61
CA PRO A 357 -21.73 -39.87 37.69
C PRO A 357 -23.16 -39.35 37.89
N PRO A 358 -24.10 -40.20 38.32
CA PRO A 358 -25.47 -39.78 38.60
C PRO A 358 -25.52 -38.70 39.69
N ASP A 359 -26.46 -37.77 39.55
CA ASP A 359 -26.69 -36.71 40.53
C ASP A 359 -27.00 -37.29 41.91
N PRO A 360 -26.50 -36.69 43.01
CA PRO A 360 -26.88 -37.08 44.35
C PRO A 360 -28.38 -36.85 44.58
N PRO A 361 -29.05 -37.71 45.39
CA PRO A 361 -30.47 -37.55 45.66
C PRO A 361 -30.76 -36.21 46.35
N PRO A 362 -31.95 -35.61 46.10
CA PRO A 362 -32.33 -34.35 46.72
C PRO A 362 -32.41 -34.48 48.26
N PRO A 363 -32.07 -33.41 49.00
CA PRO A 363 -32.19 -33.42 50.46
C PRO A 363 -33.66 -33.55 50.90
N PRO A 364 -33.95 -34.11 52.09
CA PRO A 364 -35.30 -34.21 52.62
C PRO A 364 -35.95 -32.85 52.83
N ASP A 365 -37.27 -32.76 52.60
CA ASP A 365 -38.04 -31.54 52.86
C ASP A 365 -37.97 -31.14 54.35
N PRO A 366 -37.86 -29.83 54.67
CA PRO A 366 -37.91 -29.35 56.04
C PRO A 366 -39.30 -29.58 56.67
N PRO A 367 -39.37 -29.89 57.98
CA PRO A 367 -40.64 -30.10 58.67
C PRO A 367 -41.49 -28.81 58.67
N PRO A 368 -42.83 -28.91 58.63
CA PRO A 368 -43.72 -27.77 58.62
C PRO A 368 -43.62 -26.96 59.93
N PRO A 369 -43.73 -25.62 59.89
CA PRO A 369 -43.67 -24.78 61.08
C PRO A 369 -44.89 -24.97 61.99
N ASP A 370 -44.67 -24.94 63.31
CA ASP A 370 -45.70 -25.04 64.34
C ASP A 370 -46.74 -23.90 64.21
N ARG A 371 -48.03 -24.24 64.39
CA ARG A 371 -49.13 -23.25 64.32
C ARG A 371 -49.01 -22.21 65.46
N PRO A 372 -49.13 -20.91 65.17
CA PRO A 372 -49.16 -19.89 66.21
C PRO A 372 -50.40 -20.02 67.12
N PRO A 373 -50.28 -19.72 68.43
CA PRO A 373 -51.40 -19.77 69.37
C PRO A 373 -52.46 -18.69 69.06
N PRO A 374 -53.74 -18.92 69.40
CA PRO A 374 -54.83 -17.98 69.13
C PRO A 374 -54.70 -16.69 69.98
N PRO A 375 -55.13 -15.53 69.44
CA PRO A 375 -55.11 -14.25 70.17
C PRO A 375 -56.16 -14.23 71.31
N PRO A 376 -55.91 -13.48 72.39
CA PRO A 376 -56.84 -13.33 73.50
C PRO A 376 -58.09 -12.50 73.12
N PRO A 377 -59.24 -12.70 73.81
CA PRO A 377 -60.51 -12.01 73.50
C PRO A 377 -60.47 -10.50 73.79
N GLU A 378 -61.14 -9.71 72.94
CA GLU A 378 -61.28 -8.26 73.09
C GLU A 378 -62.20 -7.87 74.27
N PRO A 379 -61.89 -6.79 75.01
CA PRO A 379 -62.72 -6.29 76.10
C PRO A 379 -63.99 -5.55 75.61
N PRO A 380 -65.08 -5.54 76.40
CA PRO A 380 -66.35 -4.93 75.99
C PRO A 380 -66.31 -3.38 75.98
N PRO A 381 -67.06 -2.73 75.08
CA PRO A 381 -67.13 -1.26 74.97
C PRO A 381 -68.02 -0.63 76.07
N PRO A 382 -67.52 0.37 76.83
CA PRO A 382 -68.34 1.25 77.65
C PRO A 382 -68.76 2.54 76.89
N PRO A 383 -69.80 3.25 77.39
CA PRO A 383 -70.51 4.34 76.71
C PRO A 383 -69.74 5.64 76.50
#